data_AF-A0A528AHT3-F1
#
_entry.id   AF-A0A528AHT3-F1
#
_cell.length_a   1.000
_cell.length_b   1.000
_cell.length_c   1.000
_cell.angle_alpha   90.00
_cell.angle_beta   90.00
_cell.angle_gamma   90.00
#
_symmetry.space_group_name_H-M   'P 1'
#
loop_
_entity.id
_entity.type
_entity.pdbx_description
1 polymer ?
#
loop_
_entity_poly.entity_id
_entity_poly.type
_entity_poly.pdbx_seq_one_letter_code
_entity_poly.pdbx_strand_id
1 'polypeptide(L)'
;MASFGLKVIRSVFAAAEHVAPRLTGRAAFELFCRTPNAKVLSDGERRAVDRAAGFMGEARHHRLKTKSGCVMVHEFRPEPGRRAAGTVLVIHGWRSRTEYMRTLIEAYRDAGYKVVSLDLPGHGQS
;
A
#
# COMPACT_ATOMS: atom_id res chain seq x y z
N MET A 1 19.54 1.62 -8.96
CA MET A 1 19.76 1.03 -10.31
C MET A 1 18.68 -0.01 -10.58
N ALA A 2 18.19 -0.12 -11.82
CA ALA A 2 17.24 -1.17 -12.20
C ALA A 2 17.85 -2.56 -12.00
N SER A 3 17.06 -3.51 -11.50
CA SER A 3 17.50 -4.90 -11.35
C SER A 3 17.84 -5.52 -12.71
N PHE A 4 18.67 -6.56 -12.70
CA PHE A 4 19.01 -7.29 -13.93
C PHE A 4 17.75 -7.80 -14.65
N GLY A 5 16.81 -8.40 -13.91
CA GLY A 5 15.54 -8.85 -14.47
C GLY A 5 14.74 -7.73 -15.14
N LEU A 6 14.70 -6.53 -14.55
CA LEU A 6 14.01 -5.39 -15.16
C LEU A 6 14.69 -4.94 -16.46
N LYS A 7 16.02 -4.98 -16.52
CA LYS A 7 16.76 -4.67 -17.75
C LYS A 7 16.45 -5.69 -18.85
N VAL A 8 16.44 -6.98 -18.53
CA VAL A 8 16.08 -8.06 -19.47
C VAL A 8 14.65 -7.87 -19.98
N ILE A 9 13.69 -7.65 -19.08
CA ILE A 9 12.28 -7.40 -19.44
C ILE A 9 12.18 -6.23 -20.42
N ARG A 10 12.82 -5.09 -20.12
CA ARG A 10 12.81 -3.91 -20.99
C ARG A 10 13.39 -4.19 -22.37
N SER A 11 14.54 -4.86 -22.44
CA SER A 11 15.18 -5.19 -23.72
C SER A 11 14.33 -6.16 -24.56
N VAL A 12 13.70 -7.16 -23.94
CA VAL A 12 12.82 -8.11 -24.63
C VAL A 12 11.60 -7.39 -25.19
N PHE A 13 10.93 -6.54 -24.40
CA PHE A 13 9.77 -5.78 -24.88
C PHE A 13 10.14 -4.81 -26.01
N ALA A 14 11.30 -4.14 -25.93
CA ALA A 14 11.78 -3.23 -26.98
C ALA A 14 12.05 -3.95 -28.31
N ALA A 15 12.52 -5.20 -28.29
CA ALA A 15 12.69 -5.98 -29.51
C ALA A 15 11.35 -6.56 -30.02
N ALA A 16 10.54 -7.10 -29.10
CA ALA A 16 9.31 -7.81 -29.44
C ALA A 16 8.20 -6.89 -29.96
N GLU A 17 8.19 -5.59 -29.60
CA GLU A 17 7.19 -4.64 -30.08
C GLU A 17 7.29 -4.41 -31.60
N HIS A 18 8.49 -4.50 -32.16
CA HIS A 18 8.73 -4.38 -33.61
C HIS A 18 8.30 -5.63 -34.40
N VAL A 19 8.33 -6.80 -33.77
CA VAL A 19 8.01 -8.08 -34.43
C VAL A 19 6.53 -8.42 -34.32
N ALA A 20 5.92 -8.24 -33.13
CA ALA A 20 4.56 -8.69 -32.85
C ALA A 20 3.80 -7.69 -31.94
N PRO A 21 3.56 -6.44 -32.38
CA PRO A 21 3.10 -5.35 -31.52
C PRO A 21 1.82 -5.67 -30.72
N ARG A 22 0.83 -6.34 -31.34
CA ARG A 22 -0.44 -6.69 -30.67
C ARG A 22 -0.25 -7.71 -29.54
N LEU A 23 0.59 -8.72 -29.75
CA LEU A 23 0.86 -9.75 -28.74
C LEU A 23 1.74 -9.18 -27.62
N THR A 24 2.77 -8.42 -28.01
CA THR A 24 3.68 -7.74 -27.08
C THR A 24 2.93 -6.77 -26.17
N GLY A 25 2.01 -5.95 -26.72
CA GLY A 25 1.17 -5.06 -25.93
C GLY A 25 0.27 -5.80 -24.94
N ARG A 26 -0.35 -6.91 -25.36
CA ARG A 26 -1.16 -7.75 -24.45
C ARG A 26 -0.33 -8.33 -23.32
N ALA A 27 0.85 -8.87 -23.63
CA ALA A 27 1.75 -9.43 -22.63
C ALA A 27 2.28 -8.36 -21.66
N ALA A 28 2.62 -7.17 -22.17
CA ALA A 28 3.04 -6.03 -21.34
C ALA A 28 1.92 -5.59 -20.40
N PHE A 29 0.68 -5.50 -20.90
CA PHE A 29 -0.48 -5.15 -20.09
C PHE A 29 -0.75 -6.20 -19.01
N GLU A 30 -0.74 -7.48 -19.36
CA GLU A 30 -0.94 -8.55 -18.38
C GLU A 30 0.16 -8.54 -17.31
N LEU A 31 1.42 -8.33 -17.69
CA LEU A 31 2.52 -8.20 -16.74
C LEU A 31 2.36 -6.97 -15.83
N PHE A 32 1.93 -5.83 -16.38
CA PHE A 32 1.66 -4.61 -15.60
C PHE A 32 0.54 -4.83 -14.58
N CYS A 33 -0.50 -5.59 -14.95
CA CYS A 33 -1.61 -5.93 -14.06
C CYS A 33 -1.23 -6.94 -12.95
N ARG A 34 -0.06 -7.58 -13.01
CA ARG A 34 0.38 -8.48 -11.94
C ARG A 34 0.90 -7.69 -10.74
N THR A 35 0.16 -7.75 -9.64
CA THR A 35 0.56 -7.14 -8.37
C THR A 35 1.81 -7.83 -7.81
N PRO A 36 2.89 -7.09 -7.49
CA PRO A 36 4.04 -7.62 -6.77
C PRO A 36 3.61 -8.18 -5.41
N ASN A 37 4.35 -9.18 -4.91
CA ASN A 37 4.06 -9.76 -3.59
C ASN A 37 4.30 -8.71 -2.48
N ALA A 38 3.24 -8.29 -1.80
CA ALA A 38 3.31 -7.29 -0.72
C ALA A 38 4.16 -7.70 0.49
N LYS A 39 4.50 -8.99 0.63
CA LYS A 39 5.41 -9.48 1.68
C LYS A 39 6.89 -9.29 1.34
N VAL A 40 7.20 -9.02 0.07
CA VAL A 40 8.58 -8.81 -0.40
C VAL A 40 8.85 -7.31 -0.46
N LEU A 41 9.54 -6.81 0.57
CA LEU A 41 9.91 -5.41 0.68
C LEU A 41 11.37 -5.23 0.26
N SER A 42 11.64 -4.16 -0.50
CA SER A 42 12.99 -3.62 -0.64
C SER A 42 13.50 -3.10 0.70
N ASP A 43 14.82 -2.91 0.82
CA ASP A 43 15.41 -2.41 2.08
C ASP A 43 14.87 -1.03 2.46
N GLY A 44 14.55 -0.18 1.47
CA GLY A 44 13.94 1.13 1.70
C GLY A 44 12.53 1.03 2.27
N GLU A 45 11.71 0.16 1.67
CA GLU A 45 10.34 -0.13 2.13
C GLU A 45 10.36 -0.75 3.53
N ARG A 46 11.27 -1.70 3.79
CA ARG A 46 11.44 -2.32 5.10
C ARG A 46 11.78 -1.28 6.16
N ARG A 47 12.78 -0.43 5.92
CA ARG A 47 13.12 0.66 6.84
C ARG A 47 11.95 1.61 7.10
N ALA A 48 11.12 1.89 6.09
CA ALA A 48 9.94 2.73 6.27
C ALA A 48 8.89 2.07 7.17
N VAL A 49 8.65 0.77 6.98
CA VAL A 49 7.76 -0.03 7.84
C VAL A 49 8.28 -0.09 9.27
N ASP A 50 9.57 -0.38 9.45
CA ASP A 50 10.17 -0.50 10.79
C ASP A 50 10.08 0.83 11.56
N ARG A 51 10.30 1.97 10.88
CA ARG A 51 10.13 3.31 11.50
C ARG A 51 8.68 3.64 11.87
N ALA A 52 7.70 3.01 11.23
CA ALA A 52 6.29 3.20 11.53
C ALA A 52 5.78 2.22 12.59
N ALA A 53 6.56 1.20 12.97
CA ALA A 53 6.09 0.11 13.83
C ALA A 53 5.52 0.60 15.19
N GLY A 54 6.20 1.54 15.85
CA GLY A 54 5.72 2.12 17.11
C GLY A 54 4.37 2.83 16.94
N PHE A 55 4.26 3.70 15.93
CA PHE A 55 3.04 4.40 15.57
C PHE A 55 1.88 3.44 15.24
N MET A 56 2.17 2.38 14.46
CA MET A 56 1.17 1.37 14.10
C MET A 56 0.69 0.59 15.33
N GLY A 57 1.52 0.43 16.36
CA GLY A 57 1.14 -0.20 17.63
C GLY A 57 0.12 0.60 18.44
N GLU A 58 -0.03 1.90 18.16
CA GLU A 58 -1.07 2.74 18.77
C GLU A 58 -2.45 2.53 18.13
N ALA A 59 -2.49 1.94 16.93
CA ALA A 59 -3.72 1.70 16.21
C ALA A 59 -4.51 0.55 16.84
N ARG A 60 -5.83 0.68 16.87
CA ARG A 60 -6.70 -0.48 17.01
C ARG A 60 -6.88 -1.15 15.65
N HIS A 61 -6.52 -2.42 15.57
CA HIS A 61 -6.61 -3.20 14.35
C HIS A 61 -7.94 -3.94 14.25
N HIS A 62 -8.58 -3.87 13.09
CA HIS A 62 -9.79 -4.62 12.76
C HIS A 62 -9.64 -5.36 11.45
N ARG A 63 -10.33 -6.49 11.32
CA ARG A 63 -10.39 -7.27 10.08
C ARG A 63 -11.82 -7.26 9.55
N LEU A 64 -12.01 -6.64 8.40
CA LEU A 64 -13.31 -6.63 7.72
C LEU A 64 -13.36 -7.75 6.69
N LYS A 65 -14.35 -8.63 6.81
CA LYS A 65 -14.62 -9.66 5.79
C LYS A 65 -15.30 -9.01 4.59
N THR A 66 -14.83 -9.32 3.39
CA THR A 66 -15.42 -8.93 2.11
C THR A 66 -15.84 -10.19 1.34
N LYS A 67 -16.49 -10.02 0.18
CA LYS A 67 -16.90 -11.16 -0.66
C LYS A 67 -15.71 -11.99 -1.16
N SER A 68 -14.54 -11.39 -1.28
CA SER A 68 -13.35 -11.98 -1.93
C SER A 68 -12.14 -12.07 -1.01
N GLY A 69 -12.28 -11.78 0.29
CA GLY A 69 -11.16 -11.85 1.22
C GLY A 69 -11.37 -11.03 2.49
N CYS A 70 -10.28 -10.55 3.06
CA CYS A 70 -10.29 -9.68 4.23
C CYS A 70 -9.55 -8.38 3.93
N VAL A 71 -9.98 -7.29 4.55
CA VAL A 71 -9.30 -6.00 4.53
C VAL A 71 -8.92 -5.64 5.97
N MET A 72 -7.65 -5.34 6.18
CA MET A 72 -7.15 -4.80 7.44
C MET A 72 -7.53 -3.32 7.56
N VAL A 73 -7.97 -2.96 8.77
CA VAL A 73 -8.34 -1.61 9.15
C VAL A 73 -7.53 -1.20 10.36
N HIS A 74 -6.98 0.01 10.31
CA HIS A 74 -6.21 0.63 11.37
C HIS A 74 -6.96 1.86 11.86
N GLU A 75 -7.48 1.80 13.09
CA GLU A 75 -8.19 2.90 13.73
C GLU A 75 -7.25 3.63 14.70
N PHE A 76 -7.02 4.91 14.43
CA PHE A 76 -6.25 5.83 15.27
C PHE A 76 -7.22 6.80 15.93
N ARG A 77 -7.21 6.85 17.26
CA ARG A 77 -8.07 7.74 18.03
C ARG A 77 -7.28 8.98 18.49
N PRO A 78 -7.94 10.14 18.64
CA PRO A 78 -7.34 11.26 19.33
C PRO A 78 -7.08 10.90 20.81
N GLU A 79 -6.31 11.75 21.48
CA GLU A 79 -5.93 11.57 22.89
C GLU A 79 -7.11 11.17 23.79
N PRO A 80 -6.89 10.24 24.76
CA PRO A 80 -7.94 9.79 25.67
C PRO A 80 -8.68 10.95 26.34
N GLY A 81 -10.00 10.83 26.45
CA GLY A 81 -10.85 11.86 27.06
C GLY A 81 -11.26 12.99 26.11
N ARG A 82 -10.74 13.04 24.87
CA ARG A 82 -11.24 13.96 23.84
C ARG A 82 -12.29 13.29 22.96
N ARG A 83 -13.45 13.93 22.81
CA ARG A 83 -14.43 13.55 21.78
C ARG A 83 -13.85 13.87 20.41
N ALA A 84 -13.87 12.89 19.49
CA ALA A 84 -13.40 13.12 18.12
C ALA A 84 -14.27 14.16 17.42
N ALA A 85 -13.62 15.11 16.73
CA ALA A 85 -14.27 16.15 15.92
C ALA A 85 -15.01 15.56 14.71
N GLY A 86 -14.57 14.38 14.26
CA GLY A 86 -15.15 13.63 13.16
C GLY A 86 -14.37 12.35 12.89
N THR A 87 -14.72 11.66 11.81
CA THR A 87 -13.96 10.51 11.32
C THR A 87 -13.40 10.81 9.93
N VAL A 88 -12.10 10.59 9.75
CA VAL A 88 -11.42 10.72 8.45
C VAL A 88 -11.01 9.32 7.99
N LEU A 89 -11.33 8.99 6.74
CA LEU A 89 -10.87 7.77 6.08
C LEU A 89 -9.64 8.11 5.23
N VAL A 90 -8.50 7.50 5.54
CA VAL A 90 -7.26 7.60 4.76
C VAL A 90 -7.10 6.32 3.94
N ILE A 91 -6.93 6.48 2.62
CA ILE A 91 -6.77 5.35 1.70
C ILE A 91 -5.45 5.55 0.94
N HIS A 92 -4.61 4.53 0.96
CA HIS A 92 -3.36 4.55 0.21
C HIS A 92 -3.60 4.16 -1.27
N GLY A 93 -2.66 4.54 -2.15
CA GLY A 93 -2.68 4.17 -3.56
C GLY A 93 -2.07 2.79 -3.87
N TRP A 94 -1.88 2.52 -5.16
CA TRP A 94 -1.21 1.30 -5.64
C TRP A 94 0.19 1.14 -5.06
N ARG A 95 0.55 -0.11 -4.69
CA ARG A 95 1.86 -0.49 -4.13
C ARG A 95 2.26 0.37 -2.91
N SER A 96 1.27 0.75 -2.11
CA SER A 96 1.44 1.48 -0.86
C SER A 96 0.83 0.69 0.30
N ARG A 97 0.80 1.28 1.49
CA ARG A 97 0.27 0.69 2.73
C ARG A 97 0.05 1.76 3.79
N THR A 98 -0.71 1.44 4.83
CA THR A 98 -1.04 2.37 5.92
C THR A 98 0.20 2.98 6.57
N GLU A 99 1.28 2.20 6.76
CA GLU A 99 2.53 2.67 7.37
C GLU A 99 3.14 3.89 6.66
N TYR A 100 2.97 3.98 5.33
CA TYR A 100 3.49 5.09 4.53
C TYR A 100 2.64 6.35 4.67
N MET A 101 1.40 6.22 5.12
CA MET A 101 0.46 7.33 5.31
C MET A 101 0.58 7.95 6.71
N ARG A 102 1.53 7.50 7.53
CA ARG A 102 1.76 7.95 8.92
C ARG A 102 1.60 9.46 9.10
N THR A 103 2.33 10.26 8.32
CA THR A 103 2.32 11.73 8.46
C THR A 103 0.94 12.33 8.24
N LEU A 104 0.15 11.82 7.29
CA LEU A 104 -1.22 12.27 7.06
C LEU A 104 -2.13 11.88 8.24
N ILE A 105 -1.97 10.65 8.73
CA ILE A 105 -2.78 10.13 9.84
C ILE A 105 -2.48 10.90 11.13
N GLU A 106 -1.20 11.16 11.44
CA GLU A 106 -0.78 11.97 12.58
C GLU A 106 -1.38 13.38 12.48
N ALA A 107 -1.26 14.05 11.33
CA ALA A 107 -1.80 15.41 11.16
C ALA A 107 -3.33 15.48 11.41
N TYR A 108 -4.11 14.52 10.91
CA TYR A 108 -5.55 14.48 11.18
C TYR A 108 -5.87 14.13 12.63
N ARG A 109 -5.10 13.22 13.24
CA ARG A 109 -5.25 12.87 14.64
C ARG A 109 -4.97 14.06 15.55
N ASP A 110 -3.90 14.82 15.28
CA ASP A 110 -3.51 16.01 16.03
C ASP A 110 -4.55 17.12 15.90
N ALA A 111 -5.22 17.21 14.73
CA ALA A 111 -6.38 18.06 14.51
C ALA A 111 -7.67 17.56 15.22
N GLY A 112 -7.62 16.47 15.99
CA GLY A 112 -8.72 15.97 16.81
C GLY A 112 -9.67 15.00 16.10
N TYR A 113 -9.32 14.49 14.92
CA TYR A 113 -10.12 13.51 14.22
C TYR A 113 -9.77 12.08 14.64
N LYS A 114 -10.78 11.20 14.62
CA LYS A 114 -10.53 9.76 14.55
C LYS A 114 -10.14 9.43 13.12
N VAL A 115 -9.01 8.77 12.92
CA VAL A 115 -8.56 8.37 11.59
C VAL A 115 -8.72 6.88 11.42
N VAL A 116 -9.29 6.47 10.30
CA VAL A 116 -9.39 5.07 9.89
C VAL A 116 -8.58 4.92 8.61
N SER A 117 -7.61 4.01 8.60
CA SER A 117 -6.86 3.66 7.40
C SER A 117 -7.12 2.23 7.01
N LEU A 118 -7.14 1.95 5.71
CA LEU A 118 -7.36 0.62 5.14
C LEU A 118 -6.11 0.19 4.39
N ASP A 119 -5.71 -1.06 4.60
CA ASP A 119 -4.81 -1.71 3.66
C ASP A 119 -5.64 -2.34 2.54
N LEU A 120 -5.52 -1.84 1.31
CA LEU A 120 -6.27 -2.35 0.17
C LEU A 120 -5.91 -3.83 -0.14
N PRO A 121 -6.77 -4.59 -0.84
CA PRO A 121 -6.50 -5.99 -1.14
C PRO A 121 -5.11 -6.22 -1.74
N GLY A 122 -4.38 -7.20 -1.21
CA GLY A 122 -3.03 -7.55 -1.66
C GLY A 122 -1.95 -6.56 -1.25
N HIS A 123 -2.21 -5.69 -0.27
CA HIS A 123 -1.27 -4.70 0.26
C HIS A 123 -1.25 -4.78 1.79
N GLY A 124 -0.19 -4.24 2.41
CA GLY A 124 -0.20 -4.07 3.86
C GLY A 124 -0.33 -5.40 4.61
N GLN A 125 -1.33 -5.47 5.49
CA GLN A 125 -1.72 -6.65 6.27
C GLN A 125 -3.01 -7.32 5.76
N SER A 126 -3.49 -6.97 4.57
CA SER A 126 -4.69 -7.53 3.92
C SER A 126 -4.39 -8.73 3.03
#